data_AF-A0A355YKF6-F1
#
_entry.id   AF-A0A355YKF6-F1
#
_cell.length_a   1.000
_cell.length_b   1.000
_cell.length_c   1.000
_cell.angle_alpha   90.00
_cell.angle_beta   90.00
_cell.angle_gamma   90.00
#
_symmetry.space_group_name_H-M   'P 1'
#
loop_
_entity.id
_entity.type
_entity.pdbx_description
1 polymer ?
#
loop_
_entity_poly.entity_id
_entity_poly.type
_entity_poly.pdbx_seq_one_letter_code
_entity_poly.pdbx_strand_id
1 'polypeptide(L)' 'TNFHLPESTLLMLVSALAGREKIMAAYAEAVKERYRFFSFGDAMFIY' A
#
# COMPACT_ATOMS: atom_id res chain seq x y z
N THR A 1 -8.20 0.89 1.32
CA THR A 1 -7.28 1.88 1.91
C THR A 1 -6.51 2.57 0.80
N ASN A 2 -5.95 3.76 1.02
CA ASN A 2 -5.11 4.42 0.01
C ASN A 2 -3.70 3.81 -0.01
N PHE A 3 -2.91 4.10 -1.03
CA PHE A 3 -1.47 3.85 -1.02
C PHE A 3 -0.75 4.92 -0.18
N HIS A 4 -0.04 4.48 0.86
CA HIS A 4 0.67 5.32 1.82
C HIS A 4 2.18 5.31 1.54
N LEU A 5 2.92 6.31 2.01
CA LEU A 5 4.37 6.30 1.84
C LEU A 5 5.04 5.13 2.57
N PRO A 6 6.22 4.68 2.06
CA PRO A 6 7.12 3.82 2.82
C PRO A 6 7.36 4.40 4.22
N GLU A 7 7.49 3.52 5.23
CA GLU A 7 7.78 3.88 6.64
C GLU A 7 6.66 4.62 7.40
N SER A 8 5.46 4.72 6.83
CA SER A 8 4.30 5.24 7.57
C SER A 8 3.74 4.22 8.57
N THR A 9 3.16 4.72 9.67
CA THR A 9 2.43 3.88 10.64
C THR A 9 1.22 3.19 10.00
N LEU A 10 0.62 3.79 8.98
CA LEU A 10 -0.46 3.18 8.21
C LEU A 10 0.03 2.01 7.35
N LEU A 11 1.24 2.08 6.80
CA LEU A 11 1.85 0.93 6.12
C LEU A 11 2.10 -0.22 7.10
N MET A 12 2.53 0.07 8.34
CA MET A 12 2.62 -0.94 9.40
C MET A 12 1.25 -1.55 9.73
N LEU A 13 0.21 -0.73 9.90
CA LEU A 13 -1.15 -1.19 10.18
C LEU A 13 -1.66 -2.16 9.11
N VAL A 14 -1.55 -1.75 7.84
CA VAL A 14 -2.01 -2.56 6.70
C VAL A 14 -1.17 -3.83 6.56
N SER A 15 0.13 -3.77 6.85
CA SER A 15 1.00 -4.95 6.89
C SER A 15 0.63 -5.94 7.99
N ALA A 16 0.20 -5.45 9.17
CA ALA A 16 -0.28 -6.29 10.26
C ALA A 16 -1.61 -6.98 9.91
N LEU A 17 -2.47 -6.32 9.13
CA LEU A 17 -3.76 -6.86 8.68
C LEU A 17 -3.60 -7.94 7.58
N ALA A 18 -2.78 -7.67 6.56
CA ALA A 18 -2.75 -8.46 5.32
C ALA A 18 -1.45 -9.25 5.08
N GLY A 19 -0.49 -9.15 6.01
CA GLY A 19 0.83 -9.74 5.87
C GLY A 19 1.80 -8.82 5.12
N ARG A 20 2.96 -8.55 5.74
CA ARG A 20 3.98 -7.63 5.24
C ARG A 20 4.46 -7.96 3.83
N GLU A 21 4.76 -9.23 3.53
CA GLU A 21 5.30 -9.62 2.21
C GLU A 21 4.31 -9.34 1.08
N LYS A 22 3.03 -9.68 1.27
CA LYS A 22 1.97 -9.42 0.29
C LYS A 22 1.79 -7.92 0.04
N ILE A 23 1.79 -7.13 1.12
CA ILE A 23 1.67 -5.68 1.01
C ILE A 23 2.89 -5.10 0.27
N MET A 24 4.11 -5.47 0.63
CA MET A 24 5.30 -4.95 -0.04
C MET A 24 5.35 -5.33 -1.54
N ALA A 25 4.89 -6.53 -1.90
CA ALA A 25 4.76 -6.95 -3.30
C ALA A 25 3.72 -6.10 -4.05
N ALA A 26 2.55 -5.86 -3.45
CA ALA A 26 1.51 -5.00 -4.05
C ALA A 26 2.00 -3.55 -4.22
N TYR A 27 2.78 -3.03 -3.28
CA TYR A 27 3.40 -1.71 -3.39
C TYR A 27 4.43 -1.63 -4.52
N ALA A 28 5.27 -2.65 -4.68
CA ALA A 28 6.23 -2.72 -5.78
C ALA A 28 5.53 -2.69 -7.14
N GLU A 29 4.43 -3.44 -7.29
CA GLU A 29 3.64 -3.43 -8.53
C GLU A 29 2.95 -2.07 -8.75
N ALA A 30 2.39 -1.47 -7.69
CA ALA A 30 1.76 -0.15 -7.78
C ALA A 30 2.76 0.95 -8.22
N VAL A 31 4.03 0.86 -7.79
CA VAL A 31 5.09 1.76 -8.27
C VAL A 31 5.41 1.51 -9.73
N LYS A 32 5.56 0.24 -10.14
CA LYS A 32 5.85 -0.15 -11.52
C LYS A 32 4.76 0.31 -12.49
N GLU A 33 3.50 0.18 -12.09
CA GLU A 33 2.32 0.60 -12.86
C GLU A 33 1.95 2.08 -12.65
N ARG A 34 2.77 2.84 -11.91
CA ARG A 34 2.64 4.30 -11.70
C ARG A 34 1.29 4.71 -11.09
N TYR A 35 0.80 3.95 -10.12
CA TYR A 35 -0.35 4.32 -9.31
C TYR A 35 -0.09 5.65 -8.60
N ARG A 36 -1.16 6.40 -8.35
CA ARG A 36 -1.12 7.64 -7.57
C ARG A 36 -1.21 7.28 -6.09
N PHE A 37 -0.27 7.79 -5.30
CA PHE A 37 -0.22 7.56 -3.86
C PHE A 37 -0.93 8.71 -3.12
N PHE A 38 -1.02 8.62 -1.79
CA PHE A 38 -1.58 9.63 -0.87
C PHE A 38 -3.11 9.74 -0.82
N SER A 39 -3.58 10.77 -0.11
CA SER A 39 -4.97 11.06 0.24
C SER A 39 -5.91 11.12 -0.97
N PHE A 40 -5.42 11.58 -2.12
CA PHE A 40 -6.20 11.74 -3.36
C PHE A 40 -5.72 10.80 -4.48
N GLY A 41 -4.93 9.80 -4.11
CA GLY A 41 -4.42 8.78 -5.01
C GLY A 41 -5.42 7.67 -5.27
N ASP A 42 -4.90 6.58 -5.80
CA ASP A 42 -5.64 5.35 -6.04
C ASP A 42 -5.79 4.55 -4.73
N ALA A 43 -6.63 3.51 -4.78
CA ALA A 43 -6.99 2.71 -3.63
C ALA A 43 -6.54 1.25 -3.79
N MET A 44 -6.31 0.63 -2.64
CA MET A 44 -6.04 -0.79 -2.45
C MET A 44 -7.21 -1.42 -1.71
N PHE A 45 -7.73 -2.52 -2.26
CA PHE A 45 -8.74 -3.36 -1.63
C PHE A 45 -8.09 -4.65 -1.12
N ILE A 46 -8.45 -5.07 0.09
CA ILE A 46 -7.88 -6.22 0.80
C ILE A 46 -9.06 -7.09 1.25
N TYR A 47 -8.99 -8.39 0.97
CA TYR A 47 -10.00 -9.40 1.32
C TYR A 47 -9.37 -10.62 1.99
#